data_AF-A0AAE3ZSK7-F1
#
_entry.id   AF-A0AAE3ZSK7-F1
#
_cell.length_a   1.000
_cell.length_b   1.000
_cell.length_c   1.000
_cell.angle_alpha   90.00
_cell.angle_beta   90.00
_cell.angle_gamma   90.00
#
_symmetry.space_group_name_H-M   'P 1'
#
loop_
_entity.id
_entity.type
_entity.pdbx_description
1 polymer ?
#
loop_
_entity_poly.entity_id
_entity_poly.type
_entity_poly.pdbx_seq_one_letter_code
_entity_poly.pdbx_strand_id
1 'polypeptide(L)'
;MGALVTLDLPDDSPTLDLPWIITFGPLSDDDEWEPVVCGPYERQHALSLAESVVADEQLMAVVEPLLPSTAAAEIRDEIEKARRLAEEEPPQLGDESFGDTGLSGLLDEDGHDHDHLEAAEPPTSAEIKAGMRRIAAKLSA
;
A
#
# COMPACT_ATOMS: atom_id res chain seq x y z
N MET A 1 -1.99 -18.53 -1.53
CA MET A 1 -1.09 -17.42 -1.18
C MET A 1 -1.50 -16.26 -2.05
N GLY A 2 -1.86 -15.15 -1.43
CA GLY A 2 -2.26 -13.91 -2.08
C GLY A 2 -1.08 -13.10 -2.60
N ALA A 3 -1.35 -11.85 -2.99
CA ALA A 3 -0.35 -10.91 -3.47
C ALA A 3 -0.17 -9.74 -2.50
N LEU A 4 1.07 -9.34 -2.25
CA LEU A 4 1.42 -8.15 -1.49
C LEU A 4 2.07 -7.13 -2.44
N VAL A 5 1.52 -5.92 -2.47
CA VAL A 5 2.03 -4.79 -3.24
C VAL A 5 2.39 -3.68 -2.27
N THR A 6 3.57 -3.10 -2.41
CA THR A 6 3.99 -1.94 -1.61
C THR A 6 4.92 -1.05 -2.41
N LEU A 7 5.02 0.23 -2.02
CA LEU A 7 5.93 1.18 -2.65
C LEU A 7 7.39 0.82 -2.33
N ASP A 8 8.20 0.72 -3.38
CA ASP A 8 9.65 0.70 -3.25
C ASP A 8 10.15 2.14 -3.01
N LEU A 9 10.56 2.40 -1.77
CA LEU A 9 11.01 3.71 -1.32
C LEU A 9 12.46 3.59 -0.82
N PRO A 10 13.33 4.58 -1.12
CA PRO A 10 14.66 4.64 -0.52
C PRO A 10 14.58 4.61 1.01
N ASP A 11 15.53 3.94 1.67
CA ASP A 11 15.58 3.77 3.14
C ASP A 11 15.57 5.09 3.93
N ASP A 12 16.00 6.19 3.31
CA ASP A 12 16.04 7.53 3.90
C ASP A 12 14.85 8.42 3.49
N SER A 13 13.87 7.85 2.79
CA SER A 13 12.69 8.60 2.34
C SER A 13 11.85 9.07 3.53
N PRO A 14 11.54 10.37 3.63
CA PRO A 14 10.68 10.90 4.70
C PRO A 14 9.25 10.33 4.63
N THR A 15 8.85 9.78 3.48
CA THR A 15 7.56 9.09 3.30
C THR A 15 7.46 7.84 4.17
N LEU A 16 8.59 7.19 4.50
CA LEU A 16 8.62 6.03 5.39
C LEU A 16 8.09 6.36 6.80
N ASP A 17 8.24 7.61 7.24
CA ASP A 17 7.83 8.10 8.56
C ASP A 17 6.36 8.51 8.66
N LEU A 18 5.65 8.54 7.53
CA LEU A 18 4.21 8.81 7.48
C LEU A 18 3.42 7.63 8.05
N PRO A 19 2.14 7.82 8.40
CA PRO A 19 1.24 6.71 8.73
C PRO A 19 0.96 5.86 7.49
N TRP A 20 0.85 4.54 7.65
CA TRP A 20 0.59 3.59 6.55
C TRP A 20 -0.79 2.96 6.67
N ILE A 21 -1.39 2.61 5.54
CA ILE A 21 -2.63 1.85 5.44
C ILE A 21 -2.41 0.53 4.70
N ILE A 22 -3.35 -0.39 4.86
CA ILE A 22 -3.43 -1.62 4.08
C ILE A 22 -4.79 -1.65 3.41
N THR A 23 -4.85 -1.78 2.09
CA THR A 23 -6.08 -2.02 1.34
C THR A 23 -6.09 -3.47 0.90
N PHE A 24 -7.03 -4.26 1.42
CA PHE A 24 -7.27 -5.63 0.98
C PHE A 24 -8.37 -5.65 -0.06
N GLY A 25 -8.13 -6.32 -1.19
CA GLY A 25 -9.08 -6.44 -2.29
C GLY A 25 -9.06 -7.83 -2.94
N PRO A 26 -9.97 -8.09 -3.88
CA PRO A 26 -9.97 -9.33 -4.65
C PRO A 26 -8.64 -9.50 -5.40
N LEU A 27 -8.17 -10.74 -5.49
CA LEU A 27 -6.98 -11.06 -6.29
C LEU A 27 -7.31 -11.21 -7.79
N SER A 28 -8.57 -11.50 -8.10
CA SER A 28 -9.06 -11.71 -9.46
C SER A 28 -10.29 -10.84 -9.69
N ASP A 29 -10.40 -10.29 -10.90
CA ASP A 29 -11.54 -9.47 -11.34
C ASP A 29 -12.89 -10.21 -11.31
N ASP A 30 -12.89 -11.56 -11.27
CA ASP A 30 -14.11 -12.37 -11.15
C ASP A 30 -14.73 -12.31 -9.74
N ASP A 31 -13.93 -11.95 -8.72
CA ASP A 31 -14.37 -11.84 -7.34
C ASP A 31 -14.81 -10.39 -7.02
N GLU A 32 -16.10 -10.10 -7.19
CA GLU A 32 -16.64 -8.76 -6.96
C GLU A 32 -16.98 -8.53 -5.48
N TRP A 33 -16.00 -8.06 -4.69
CA TRP A 33 -16.25 -7.56 -3.34
C TRP A 33 -15.52 -6.25 -3.04
N GLU A 34 -16.10 -5.46 -2.13
CA GLU A 34 -15.64 -4.11 -1.80
C GLU A 34 -14.33 -4.12 -0.98
N PRO A 35 -13.26 -3.45 -1.44
CA PRO A 35 -11.98 -3.43 -0.72
C PRO A 35 -12.10 -2.95 0.73
N VAL A 36 -11.33 -3.58 1.62
CA VAL A 36 -11.27 -3.25 3.05
C VAL A 36 -9.99 -2.50 3.36
N VAL A 37 -10.11 -1.27 3.84
CA VAL A 37 -8.98 -0.42 4.24
C VAL A 37 -8.76 -0.48 5.75
N CYS A 38 -7.54 -0.83 6.16
CA CYS A 38 -7.10 -0.95 7.55
C CYS A 38 -6.00 0.08 7.88
N GLY A 39 -6.00 0.61 9.10
CA GLY A 39 -4.96 1.52 9.58
C GLY A 39 -5.48 2.70 10.40
N PRO A 40 -4.63 3.70 10.73
CA PRO A 40 -3.23 3.79 10.33
C PRO A 40 -2.28 2.91 11.18
N TYR A 41 -1.17 2.49 10.57
CA TYR A 41 -0.08 1.71 11.16
C TYR A 41 1.28 2.38 10.95
N GLU A 42 2.30 1.91 11.66
CA GLU A 42 3.70 2.16 11.28
C GLU A 42 4.06 1.21 10.13
N ARG A 43 4.98 1.59 9.24
CA ARG A 43 5.31 0.81 8.03
C ARG A 43 5.56 -0.67 8.32
N GLN A 44 6.45 -0.97 9.27
CA GLN A 44 6.80 -2.35 9.59
C GLN A 44 5.58 -3.14 10.09
N HIS A 45 4.72 -2.53 10.91
CA HIS A 45 3.49 -3.17 11.35
C HIS A 45 2.52 -3.44 10.18
N ALA A 46 2.41 -2.49 9.24
CA ALA A 46 1.54 -2.65 8.07
C ALA A 46 2.00 -3.83 7.19
N LEU A 47 3.31 -3.90 6.89
CA LEU A 47 3.90 -4.96 6.08
C LEU A 47 3.71 -6.33 6.73
N SER A 48 4.10 -6.51 7.99
CA SER A 48 3.97 -7.80 8.66
C SER A 48 2.51 -8.26 8.82
N LEU A 49 1.57 -7.34 9.01
CA LEU A 49 0.14 -7.67 9.03
C LEU A 49 -0.36 -8.10 7.65
N ALA A 50 0.01 -7.38 6.59
CA ALA A 50 -0.39 -7.71 5.24
C ALA A 50 0.21 -9.06 4.80
N GLU A 51 1.51 -9.28 5.04
CA GLU A 51 2.20 -10.56 4.82
C GLU A 51 1.49 -11.72 5.52
N SER A 52 1.12 -11.56 6.78
CA SER A 52 0.41 -12.59 7.54
C SER A 52 -0.95 -12.94 6.95
N VAL A 53 -1.71 -11.96 6.44
CA VAL A 53 -3.04 -12.20 5.86
C VAL A 53 -2.93 -12.85 4.48
N VAL A 54 -2.04 -12.35 3.60
CA VAL A 54 -1.88 -12.91 2.25
C VAL A 54 -1.21 -14.30 2.25
N ALA A 55 -0.49 -14.65 3.32
CA ALA A 55 0.02 -16.01 3.49
C ALA A 55 -1.11 -17.03 3.58
N ASP A 56 -2.20 -16.69 4.29
CA ASP A 56 -3.32 -17.59 4.57
C ASP A 56 -4.47 -17.46 3.56
N GLU A 57 -4.63 -16.30 2.92
CA GLU A 57 -5.79 -15.99 2.06
C GLU A 57 -5.38 -15.73 0.60
N GLN A 58 -6.31 -15.97 -0.34
CA GLN A 58 -6.13 -15.67 -1.77
C GLN A 58 -6.71 -14.30 -2.10
N LEU A 59 -6.05 -13.25 -1.63
CA LEU A 59 -6.46 -11.87 -1.82
C LEU A 59 -5.27 -11.00 -2.19
N MET A 60 -5.52 -9.77 -2.64
CA MET A 60 -4.48 -8.76 -2.84
C MET A 60 -4.43 -7.83 -1.62
N ALA A 61 -3.22 -7.48 -1.17
CA ALA A 61 -2.98 -6.47 -0.15
C ALA A 61 -2.07 -5.36 -0.72
N VAL A 62 -2.54 -4.12 -0.70
CA VAL A 62 -1.75 -2.93 -1.06
C VAL A 62 -1.36 -2.20 0.21
N VAL A 63 -0.07 -2.06 0.48
CA VAL A 63 0.50 -1.39 1.66
C VAL A 63 1.16 -0.09 1.24
N GLU A 64 0.57 1.04 1.64
CA GLU A 64 0.97 2.36 1.16
C GLU A 64 0.94 3.44 2.27
N PRO A 65 1.76 4.50 2.14
CA PRO A 65 1.74 5.63 3.06
C PRO A 65 0.52 6.51 2.81
N LEU A 66 -0.13 6.96 3.88
CA LEU A 66 -1.21 7.93 3.82
C LEU A 66 -0.62 9.33 3.61
N LEU A 67 -0.74 9.86 2.39
CA LEU A 67 -0.26 11.19 2.02
C LEU A 67 -1.26 12.27 2.47
N PRO A 68 -0.90 13.16 3.42
CA PRO A 68 -1.82 14.18 3.90
C PRO A 68 -1.88 15.37 2.93
N SER A 69 -3.04 15.59 2.30
CA SER A 69 -3.32 16.87 1.62
C SER A 69 -3.90 17.89 2.59
N THR A 70 -3.43 19.13 2.50
CA THR A 70 -3.86 20.24 3.36
C THR A 70 -4.87 21.16 2.67
N ALA A 71 -5.03 21.02 1.36
CA ALA A 71 -5.99 21.78 0.57
C ALA A 71 -6.70 20.94 -0.49
N ALA A 72 -7.96 21.27 -0.78
CA ALA A 72 -8.72 20.61 -1.84
C ALA A 72 -8.12 20.81 -3.24
N ALA A 73 -7.29 21.83 -3.45
CA ALA A 73 -6.58 22.03 -4.71
C ALA A 73 -5.52 20.93 -4.92
N GLU A 74 -4.73 20.61 -3.88
CA GLU A 74 -3.72 19.55 -3.93
C GLU A 74 -4.35 18.19 -4.29
N ILE A 75 -5.51 17.89 -3.70
CA ILE A 75 -6.26 16.66 -4.01
C ILE A 75 -6.66 16.62 -5.49
N ARG A 76 -7.12 17.74 -6.06
CA ARG A 76 -7.51 17.80 -7.47
C ARG A 76 -6.31 17.64 -8.39
N ASP A 77 -5.18 18.24 -8.04
CA ASP A 77 -3.95 18.14 -8.82
C ASP A 77 -3.44 16.68 -8.86
N GLU A 78 -3.51 15.95 -7.74
CA GLU A 78 -3.18 14.52 -7.70
C GLU A 78 -4.17 13.68 -8.53
N ILE A 79 -5.48 13.97 -8.49
CA ILE A 79 -6.48 13.30 -9.35
C ILE A 79 -6.17 13.53 -10.83
N GLU A 80 -5.81 14.76 -11.23
CA GLU A 80 -5.44 15.06 -12.61
C GLU A 80 -4.17 14.33 -13.03
N LYS A 81 -3.20 14.20 -12.12
CA LYS A 81 -1.97 13.44 -12.35
C LYS A 81 -2.28 11.95 -12.57
N ALA A 82 -3.07 11.34 -11.69
CA ALA A 82 -3.49 9.94 -11.81
C ALA A 82 -4.23 9.67 -13.14
N ARG A 83 -5.13 10.58 -13.54
CA ARG A 83 -5.84 10.47 -14.83
C ARG A 83 -4.90 10.50 -16.03
N ARG A 84 -3.88 11.37 -16.01
CA ARG A 84 -2.90 11.44 -17.11
C ARG A 84 -2.07 10.15 -17.20
N LEU A 85 -1.68 9.58 -16.06
CA LEU A 85 -0.93 8.32 -16.02
C LEU A 85 -1.75 7.17 -16.61
N ALA A 86 -3.01 7.04 -16.21
CA ALA A 86 -3.92 6.05 -16.76
C ALA A 86 -4.18 6.19 -18.27
N GLU A 87 -4.09 7.40 -18.83
CA GLU A 87 -4.20 7.66 -20.27
C GLU A 87 -2.91 7.34 -21.05
N GLU A 88 -1.74 7.36 -20.39
CA GLU A 88 -0.42 7.14 -20.99
C GLU A 88 0.00 5.66 -20.99
N GLU A 89 -0.60 4.82 -20.13
CA GLU A 89 -0.35 3.38 -20.10
C GLU A 89 -1.25 2.60 -21.10
N PRO A 90 -0.70 1.67 -21.91
CA PRO A 90 -1.52 0.78 -22.73
C PRO A 90 -2.37 -0.10 -21.81
N PRO A 91 -3.61 -0.49 -22.22
CA PRO A 91 -4.51 -1.26 -21.36
C PRO A 91 -3.87 -2.60 -20.99
N GLN A 92 -3.34 -2.67 -19.77
CA GLN A 92 -3.03 -3.93 -19.11
C GLN A 92 -4.40 -4.55 -18.78
N LEU A 93 -4.61 -5.80 -19.21
CA LEU A 93 -5.80 -6.56 -18.84
C LEU A 93 -5.75 -6.77 -17.31
N GLY A 94 -6.57 -6.02 -16.56
CA GLY A 94 -6.83 -6.25 -15.14
C GLY A 94 -6.76 -5.04 -14.19
N ASP A 95 -6.98 -3.80 -14.66
CA ASP A 95 -6.97 -2.63 -13.77
C ASP A 95 -8.28 -1.82 -13.81
N GLU A 96 -9.25 -2.26 -13.02
CA GLU A 96 -10.22 -1.37 -12.40
C GLU A 96 -10.19 -1.60 -10.87
N SER A 97 -9.05 -1.37 -10.20
CA SER A 97 -8.98 -1.47 -8.74
C SER A 97 -8.04 -0.46 -8.09
N PHE A 98 -8.66 0.58 -7.50
CA PHE A 98 -8.18 1.39 -6.37
C PHE A 98 -6.66 1.64 -6.25
N GLY A 99 -6.23 2.81 -6.70
CA GLY A 99 -4.99 3.44 -6.22
C GLY A 99 -3.78 3.28 -7.12
N ASP A 100 -3.88 3.65 -8.40
CA ASP A 100 -2.70 3.86 -9.23
C ASP A 100 -2.01 5.20 -8.87
N THR A 101 -0.94 5.11 -8.09
CA THR A 101 0.05 6.18 -7.94
C THR A 101 1.26 5.93 -8.85
N GLY A 102 1.10 6.03 -10.17
CA GLY A 102 2.13 6.44 -11.13
C GLY A 102 3.55 5.90 -10.94
N LEU A 103 3.74 4.58 -11.00
CA LEU A 103 5.08 3.99 -11.14
C LEU A 103 5.10 2.65 -11.89
N SER A 104 4.36 2.55 -13.00
CA SER A 104 4.52 1.47 -13.97
C SER A 104 5.56 1.88 -15.01
N GLY A 105 6.84 1.77 -14.64
CA GLY A 105 7.95 2.24 -15.47
C GLY A 105 9.24 1.42 -15.41
N LEU A 106 9.24 0.26 -14.73
CA LEU A 106 10.40 -0.62 -14.62
C LEU A 106 10.01 -2.11 -14.57
N LEU A 107 9.09 -2.54 -15.43
CA LEU A 107 8.99 -3.97 -15.75
C LEU A 107 10.13 -4.32 -16.72
N ASP A 108 11.38 -4.28 -16.24
CA ASP A 108 12.47 -5.02 -16.84
C ASP A 108 12.29 -6.50 -16.41
N GLU A 109 12.12 -7.38 -17.40
CA GLU A 109 12.00 -8.85 -17.23
C GLU A 109 13.33 -9.52 -16.80
N ASP A 110 14.14 -8.86 -15.98
CA ASP A 110 15.42 -9.39 -15.49
C ASP A 110 15.33 -9.67 -13.99
N GLY A 111 14.85 -10.87 -13.66
CA GLY A 111 15.28 -11.63 -12.48
C GLY A 111 15.30 -10.87 -11.14
N HIS A 112 14.22 -10.17 -10.80
CA HIS A 112 14.04 -9.71 -9.43
C HIS A 112 13.97 -10.94 -8.52
N ASP A 113 15.04 -11.16 -7.76
CA ASP A 113 15.01 -11.89 -6.50
C ASP A 113 13.76 -11.39 -5.78
N HIS A 114 12.70 -12.20 -5.76
CA HIS A 114 11.69 -12.10 -4.74
C HIS A 114 12.47 -12.37 -3.46
N ASP A 115 13.00 -11.30 -2.88
CA ASP A 115 13.68 -11.34 -1.60
C ASP A 115 12.66 -12.04 -0.70
N HIS A 116 12.92 -13.32 -0.43
CA HIS A 116 12.10 -14.15 0.43
C HIS A 116 12.37 -13.58 1.83
N LEU A 117 11.81 -12.41 2.10
CA LEU A 117 11.69 -11.86 3.43
C LEU A 117 10.98 -12.96 4.21
N GLU A 118 11.73 -13.64 5.08
CA GLU A 118 11.13 -14.56 6.02
C GLU A 118 9.98 -13.81 6.69
N ALA A 119 8.75 -14.32 6.52
CA ALA A 119 7.55 -13.66 6.97
C ALA A 119 7.76 -13.20 8.42
N ALA A 120 7.83 -11.89 8.61
CA ALA A 120 8.10 -11.33 9.92
C ALA A 120 6.94 -11.72 10.84
N GLU A 121 7.25 -12.07 12.10
CA GLU A 121 6.19 -12.41 13.06
C GLU A 121 5.22 -11.21 13.16
N PRO A 122 3.90 -11.43 12.99
CA PRO A 122 2.95 -10.33 12.98
C PRO A 122 2.98 -9.60 14.34
N PRO A 123 2.88 -8.26 14.34
CA PRO A 123 2.97 -7.48 15.56
C PRO A 123 1.83 -7.82 16.51
N THR A 124 2.14 -7.82 17.81
CA THR A 124 1.13 -8.03 18.85
C THR A 124 0.13 -6.87 18.90
N SER A 125 -1.07 -7.13 19.43
CA SER A 125 -2.07 -6.06 19.65
C SER A 125 -1.53 -4.91 20.50
N ALA A 126 -0.60 -5.18 21.43
CA ALA A 126 0.01 -4.16 22.28
C ALA A 126 0.95 -3.25 21.47
N GLU A 127 1.74 -3.81 20.56
CA GLU A 127 2.64 -3.07 19.67
C GLU A 127 1.87 -2.21 18.68
N ILE A 128 0.81 -2.75 18.06
CA ILE A 128 -0.08 -1.99 17.17
C ILE A 128 -0.68 -0.80 17.92
N LYS A 129 -1.24 -1.01 19.11
CA LYS A 129 -1.80 0.07 19.94
C LYS A 129 -0.77 1.09 20.39
N ALA A 130 0.49 0.68 20.57
CA ALA A 130 1.58 1.60 20.87
C ALA A 130 1.96 2.45 19.64
N GLY A 131 2.06 1.84 18.46
CA GLY A 131 2.31 2.53 17.19
C GLY A 131 1.22 3.54 16.85
N MET A 132 -0.05 3.16 16.97
CA MET A 132 -1.20 4.06 16.76
C MET A 132 -1.13 5.30 17.66
N ARG A 133 -0.69 5.16 18.92
CA ARG A 133 -0.50 6.31 19.82
C ARG A 133 0.62 7.24 19.37
N ARG A 134 1.73 6.71 18.86
CA ARG A 134 2.84 7.51 18.30
C ARG A 134 2.40 8.28 17.06
N ILE A 135 1.67 7.62 16.16
CA ILE A 135 1.07 8.26 14.97
C ILE A 135 0.13 9.37 15.38
N ALA A 136 -0.81 9.11 16.30
CA ALA A 136 -1.74 10.12 16.78
C ALA A 136 -1.02 11.34 17.36
N ALA A 137 0.05 11.13 18.13
CA ALA A 137 0.87 12.21 18.66
C ALA A 137 1.52 13.06 17.54
N LYS A 138 2.07 12.42 16.50
CA LYS A 138 2.65 13.11 15.32
C LYS A 138 1.62 13.97 14.59
N LEU A 139 0.40 13.47 14.42
CA LEU A 139 -0.67 14.16 13.67
C LEU A 139 -1.34 15.30 14.46
N SER A 140 -1.14 15.35 15.77
CA SER A 140 -1.74 16.35 16.67
C SER A 140 -0.80 17.49 17.07
N ALA A 141 0.44 17.47 16.57
CA ALA A 141 1.47 18.48 16.84
C ALA A 141 1.30 19.70 15.93
#